data_AF-A0A8C4RQG9-F1
#
_entry.id   AF-A0A8C4RQG9-F1
#
_cell.length_a   1.000
_cell.length_b   1.000
_cell.length_c   1.000
_cell.angle_alpha   90.00
_cell.angle_beta   90.00
_cell.angle_gamma   90.00
#
_symmetry.space_group_name_H-M   'P 1'
#
loop_
_entity.id
_entity.type
_entity.pdbx_description
1 polymer ?
#
loop_
_entity_poly.entity_id
_entity_poly.type
_entity_poly.pdbx_seq_one_letter_code
_entity_poly.pdbx_strand_id
1 'polypeptide(L)'
;MCDVFSLTECDVIGFDLDHTLCRYHLQETCRLLFESLAKYLVEHKGYDKDLLNITTEGWDFCFKGLVLDFEEGNLIKLAEDGTILRATHGTKNLSTNEIVQHYGKERKWKHFNNLNGTFTSNLVFMFYPLAKYYFYDNYFDLPGALLFARVVDLLQKVIIIQHTSITPICFISLRYFFGFIFGLVTTVYHLLIKTIISLQVLQCRSPKYQKGLFVVKLSQMLCINTRRT
;
A
#
# COMPACT_ATOMS: atom_id res chain seq x y z
N MET A 1 -7.11 19.40 -26.10
CA MET A 1 -5.77 19.65 -26.68
C MET A 1 -4.78 19.28 -25.58
N CYS A 2 -3.78 18.44 -25.87
CA CYS A 2 -2.68 18.22 -24.93
C CYS A 2 -1.74 19.41 -25.08
N ASP A 3 -1.57 20.18 -24.00
CA ASP A 3 -0.57 21.25 -23.98
C ASP A 3 0.82 20.62 -24.06
N VAL A 4 1.66 21.15 -24.96
CA VAL A 4 3.03 20.68 -25.14
C VAL A 4 3.87 21.23 -23.99
N PHE A 5 4.48 20.33 -23.21
CA PHE A 5 5.37 20.68 -22.11
C PHE A 5 6.82 20.80 -22.58
N SER A 6 7.48 21.94 -22.31
CA SER A 6 8.90 22.15 -22.64
C SER A 6 9.76 22.32 -21.39
N LEU A 7 10.80 21.49 -21.27
CA LEU A 7 11.79 21.60 -20.18
C LEU A 7 12.64 22.88 -20.26
N THR A 8 12.76 23.49 -21.44
CA THR A 8 13.56 24.73 -21.62
C THR A 8 12.90 25.94 -20.98
N GLU A 9 11.60 25.84 -20.66
CA GLU A 9 10.81 26.91 -20.03
C GLU A 9 10.79 26.77 -18.50
N CYS A 10 11.46 25.76 -17.94
CA CYS A 10 11.54 25.52 -16.51
C CYS A 10 12.86 26.04 -15.92
N ASP A 11 12.79 27.05 -15.05
CA ASP A 11 13.95 27.55 -14.31
C ASP A 11 14.41 26.58 -13.20
N VAL A 12 13.48 25.77 -12.69
CA VAL A 12 13.70 24.84 -11.58
C VAL A 12 13.03 23.50 -11.88
N ILE A 13 13.76 22.41 -11.62
CA ILE A 13 13.24 21.05 -11.71
C ILE A 13 13.32 20.42 -10.31
N GLY A 14 12.15 20.18 -9.72
CA GLY A 14 12.03 19.44 -8.47
C GLY A 14 12.00 17.93 -8.73
N PHE A 15 12.77 17.17 -7.96
CA PHE A 15 12.73 15.72 -7.97
C PHE A 15 12.20 15.22 -6.65
N ASP A 16 11.26 14.28 -6.71
CA ASP A 16 10.91 13.46 -5.56
C ASP A 16 12.10 12.57 -5.18
N LEU A 17 12.18 12.15 -3.90
CA LEU A 17 13.29 11.36 -3.41
C LEU A 17 12.99 9.87 -3.59
N ASP A 18 11.99 9.35 -2.89
CA ASP A 18 11.72 7.92 -2.79
C ASP A 18 11.14 7.38 -4.10
N HIS A 19 11.69 6.26 -4.58
CA HIS A 19 11.35 5.65 -5.87
C HIS A 19 11.60 6.54 -7.12
N THR A 20 12.05 7.78 -6.95
CA THR A 20 12.48 8.68 -8.03
C THR A 20 14.01 8.80 -8.07
N LEU A 21 14.63 9.45 -7.09
CA LEU A 21 16.10 9.53 -6.98
C LEU A 21 16.69 8.32 -6.22
N CYS A 22 16.06 7.95 -5.10
CA CYS A 22 16.41 6.80 -4.28
C CYS A 22 15.59 5.59 -4.72
N ARG A 23 16.23 4.69 -5.48
CA ARG A 23 15.60 3.45 -5.93
C ARG A 23 15.88 2.33 -4.95
N TYR A 24 14.82 1.68 -4.50
CA TYR A 24 14.89 0.54 -3.59
C TYR A 24 14.77 -0.80 -4.34
N HIS A 25 15.35 -1.85 -3.77
CA HIS A 25 15.01 -3.22 -4.17
C HIS A 25 13.60 -3.56 -3.71
N LEU A 26 12.62 -3.39 -4.62
CA LEU A 26 11.21 -3.46 -4.28
C LEU A 26 10.82 -4.76 -3.56
N GLN A 27 11.29 -5.91 -4.04
CA GLN A 27 11.00 -7.20 -3.43
C GLN A 27 11.46 -7.27 -1.97
N GLU A 28 12.67 -6.81 -1.68
CA GLU A 28 13.22 -6.86 -0.34
C GLU A 28 12.59 -5.82 0.59
N THR A 29 12.34 -4.60 0.09
CA THR A 29 11.60 -3.57 0.83
C THR A 29 10.21 -4.08 1.19
N CYS A 30 9.47 -4.66 0.23
CA CYS A 30 8.16 -5.22 0.48
C CYS A 30 8.20 -6.35 1.53
N ARG A 31 9.21 -7.24 1.44
CA ARG A 31 9.44 -8.32 2.40
C ARG A 31 9.62 -7.79 3.81
N LEU A 32 10.54 -6.85 3.98
CA LEU A 32 10.90 -6.31 5.28
C LEU A 32 9.74 -5.52 5.90
N LEU A 33 8.99 -4.78 5.09
CA LEU A 33 7.79 -4.07 5.51
C LEU A 33 6.71 -5.03 6.01
N PHE A 34 6.39 -6.06 5.23
CA PHE A 34 5.42 -7.06 5.64
C PHE A 34 5.85 -7.76 6.93
N GLU A 35 7.08 -8.27 6.99
CA GLU A 35 7.58 -9.04 8.15
C GLU A 35 7.51 -8.20 9.43
N SER A 36 7.90 -6.92 9.33
CA SER A 36 7.83 -5.99 10.46
C SER A 36 6.39 -5.77 10.93
N LEU A 37 5.45 -5.60 9.99
CA LEU A 37 4.04 -5.44 10.31
C LEU A 37 3.44 -6.72 10.90
N ALA A 38 3.61 -7.86 10.24
CA ALA A 38 3.12 -9.15 10.69
C ALA A 38 3.65 -9.51 12.09
N LYS A 39 4.94 -9.27 12.34
CA LYS A 39 5.56 -9.45 13.66
C LYS A 39 4.89 -8.58 14.72
N TYR A 40 4.66 -7.30 14.43
CA TYR A 40 3.93 -6.42 15.34
C TYR A 40 2.51 -6.93 15.65
N LEU A 41 1.81 -7.47 14.66
CA LEU A 41 0.46 -8.02 14.85
C LEU A 41 0.45 -9.24 15.75
N VAL A 42 1.40 -10.14 15.55
CA VAL A 42 1.52 -11.35 16.36
C VAL A 42 1.93 -11.00 17.80
N GLU A 43 2.98 -10.19 17.96
CA GLU A 43 3.58 -9.92 19.29
C GLU A 43 2.74 -8.98 20.15
N HIS A 44 2.10 -7.97 19.56
CA HIS A 44 1.42 -6.92 20.32
C HIS A 44 -0.10 -6.91 20.17
N LYS A 45 -0.64 -7.56 19.14
CA LYS A 45 -2.08 -7.57 18.86
C LYS A 45 -2.70 -8.97 18.99
N GLY A 46 -1.90 -10.00 19.26
CA GLY A 46 -2.37 -11.36 19.52
C GLY A 46 -2.89 -12.08 18.28
N TYR A 47 -2.48 -11.66 17.08
CA TYR A 47 -2.81 -12.35 15.85
C TYR A 47 -2.07 -13.70 15.75
N ASP A 48 -2.62 -14.62 14.94
CA ASP A 48 -2.04 -15.95 14.74
C ASP A 48 -0.62 -15.87 14.15
N LYS A 49 0.29 -16.71 14.66
CA LYS A 49 1.67 -16.82 14.19
C LYS A 49 1.77 -17.23 12.72
N ASP A 50 0.74 -17.85 12.17
CA ASP A 50 0.62 -18.15 10.74
C ASP A 50 0.78 -16.93 9.83
N LEU A 51 0.56 -15.70 10.33
CA LEU A 51 0.85 -14.46 9.59
C LEU A 51 2.33 -14.29 9.22
N LEU A 52 3.25 -14.90 9.97
CA LEU A 52 4.69 -14.82 9.70
C LEU A 52 5.12 -15.77 8.56
N ASN A 53 4.27 -16.73 8.19
CA ASN A 53 4.57 -17.72 7.16
C ASN A 53 4.02 -17.26 5.80
N ILE A 54 4.86 -16.58 5.02
CA ILE A 54 4.57 -16.21 3.63
C ILE A 54 5.22 -17.21 2.66
N THR A 55 4.46 -17.65 1.67
CA THR A 55 4.98 -18.31 0.47
C THR A 55 5.43 -17.28 -0.56
N THR A 56 6.38 -17.63 -1.42
CA THR A 56 6.87 -16.75 -2.49
C THR A 56 5.75 -16.25 -3.42
N GLU A 57 4.72 -17.07 -3.63
CA GLU A 57 3.51 -16.76 -4.42
C GLU A 57 2.68 -15.60 -3.82
N GLY A 58 2.76 -15.40 -2.50
CA GLY A 58 2.10 -14.27 -1.85
C GLY A 58 2.63 -12.92 -2.31
N TRP A 59 3.89 -12.84 -2.78
CA TRP A 59 4.47 -11.59 -3.26
C TRP A 59 3.90 -11.14 -4.60
N ASP A 60 3.52 -12.08 -5.46
CA ASP A 60 2.87 -11.79 -6.75
C ASP A 60 1.47 -11.18 -6.58
N PHE A 61 0.93 -11.18 -5.36
CA PHE A 61 -0.36 -10.55 -5.04
C PHE A 61 -0.28 -9.01 -5.01
N CYS A 62 0.90 -8.46 -4.74
CA CYS A 62 1.12 -7.04 -4.51
C CYS A 62 1.20 -6.25 -5.83
N PHE A 63 0.08 -5.65 -6.25
CA PHE A 63 0.04 -4.75 -7.43
C PHE A 63 -0.32 -3.31 -7.08
N LYS A 64 0.40 -2.34 -7.67
CA LYS A 64 0.05 -0.93 -7.55
C LYS A 64 -1.31 -0.65 -8.21
N GLY A 65 -2.07 0.25 -7.60
CA GLY A 65 -3.42 0.62 -8.00
C GLY A 65 -4.47 -0.45 -7.69
N LEU A 66 -4.26 -1.22 -6.62
CA LEU A 66 -5.32 -2.01 -5.99
C LEU A 66 -6.16 -1.11 -5.09
N VAL A 67 -7.46 -1.42 -4.99
CA VAL A 67 -8.37 -0.75 -4.08
C VAL A 67 -8.84 -1.75 -3.03
N LEU A 68 -8.70 -1.42 -1.76
CA LEU A 68 -9.38 -2.13 -0.69
C LEU A 68 -10.76 -1.51 -0.49
N ASP A 69 -11.80 -2.28 -0.78
CA ASP A 69 -13.18 -1.94 -0.47
C ASP A 69 -13.53 -2.43 0.93
N PHE A 70 -13.67 -1.50 1.89
CA PHE A 70 -13.99 -1.87 3.28
C PHE A 70 -15.44 -2.29 3.46
N GLU A 71 -16.34 -1.92 2.56
CA GLU A 71 -17.76 -2.26 2.67
C GLU A 71 -17.98 -3.73 2.31
N GLU A 72 -17.28 -4.23 1.30
CA GLU A 72 -17.34 -5.64 0.86
C GLU A 72 -16.21 -6.52 1.43
N GLY A 73 -15.15 -5.92 1.99
CA GLY A 73 -13.98 -6.64 2.50
C GLY A 73 -13.10 -7.24 1.40
N ASN A 74 -13.13 -6.65 0.21
CA ASN A 74 -12.47 -7.19 -0.99
C ASN A 74 -11.34 -6.27 -1.46
N LEU A 75 -10.33 -6.87 -2.08
CA LEU A 75 -9.32 -6.15 -2.85
C LEU A 75 -9.69 -6.22 -4.32
N ILE A 76 -9.79 -5.07 -4.98
CA ILE A 76 -10.26 -4.96 -6.36
C ILE A 76 -9.24 -4.27 -7.25
N LYS A 77 -9.12 -4.75 -8.49
CA LYS A 77 -8.37 -4.10 -9.57
C LYS A 77 -9.36 -3.52 -10.56
N LEU A 78 -9.23 -2.22 -10.82
CA LEU A 78 -10.13 -1.48 -11.69
C LEU A 78 -9.50 -1.21 -13.06
N ALA A 79 -10.35 -1.13 -14.08
CA ALA A 79 -10.05 -0.54 -15.37
C ALA A 79 -10.16 1.00 -15.31
N GLU A 80 -9.72 1.66 -16.38
CA GLU A 80 -9.79 3.13 -16.52
C GLU A 80 -11.22 3.69 -16.48
N ASP A 81 -12.23 2.86 -16.73
CA ASP A 81 -13.64 3.24 -16.72
C ASP A 81 -14.39 2.81 -15.44
N GLY A 82 -13.66 2.27 -14.46
CA GLY A 82 -14.20 1.79 -13.19
C GLY A 82 -14.77 0.37 -13.20
N THR A 83 -14.61 -0.35 -14.30
CA THR A 83 -14.97 -1.78 -14.36
C THR A 83 -13.99 -2.61 -13.52
N ILE A 84 -14.51 -3.52 -12.71
CA ILE A 84 -13.73 -4.45 -11.90
C ILE A 84 -13.16 -5.54 -12.81
N LEU A 85 -11.84 -5.51 -12.98
CA LEU A 85 -11.08 -6.48 -13.77
C LEU A 85 -10.83 -7.76 -12.97
N ARG A 86 -10.48 -7.62 -11.70
CA ARG A 86 -10.22 -8.71 -10.75
C ARG A 86 -10.66 -8.29 -9.36
N ALA A 87 -11.09 -9.26 -8.56
CA ALA A 87 -11.37 -9.05 -7.15
C ALA A 87 -10.93 -10.27 -6.35
N THR A 88 -10.47 -10.05 -5.13
CA THR A 88 -10.15 -11.11 -4.18
C THR A 88 -10.82 -10.83 -2.84
N HIS A 89 -11.18 -11.90 -2.16
CA HIS A 89 -11.59 -11.87 -0.76
C HIS A 89 -10.56 -12.65 0.05
N GLY A 90 -9.82 -11.95 0.90
CA GLY A 90 -8.54 -12.47 1.35
C GLY A 90 -7.59 -12.70 0.17
N THR A 91 -6.89 -13.83 0.16
CA THR A 91 -6.03 -14.25 -0.96
C THR A 91 -6.80 -15.00 -2.05
N LYS A 92 -8.07 -15.34 -1.82
CA LYS A 92 -8.89 -16.11 -2.77
C LYS A 92 -9.44 -15.20 -3.87
N ASN A 93 -9.17 -15.55 -5.12
CA ASN A 93 -9.79 -14.88 -6.27
C ASN A 93 -11.30 -15.12 -6.31
N LEU A 94 -12.06 -14.06 -6.54
CA LEU A 94 -13.49 -14.14 -6.80
C LEU A 94 -13.74 -14.51 -8.26
N SER A 95 -14.65 -15.46 -8.47
CA SER A 95 -15.19 -15.79 -9.79
C SER A 95 -16.03 -14.64 -10.34
N THR A 96 -16.25 -14.62 -11.65
CA THR A 96 -17.12 -13.61 -12.29
C THR A 96 -18.51 -13.56 -11.67
N ASN A 97 -19.07 -14.71 -11.27
CA ASN A 97 -20.38 -14.78 -10.63
C ASN A 97 -20.36 -14.14 -9.24
N GLU A 98 -19.34 -14.40 -8.42
CA GLU A 98 -19.15 -13.76 -7.11
C GLU A 98 -18.98 -12.24 -7.26
N ILE A 99 -18.20 -11.78 -8.25
CA ILE A 99 -18.04 -10.35 -8.53
C ILE A 99 -19.39 -9.71 -8.87
N VAL A 100 -20.21 -10.37 -9.70
CA VAL A 100 -21.55 -9.86 -10.05
C VAL A 100 -22.49 -9.86 -8.85
N GLN A 101 -22.35 -10.80 -7.91
CA GLN A 101 -23.13 -10.81 -6.68
C GLN A 101 -22.78 -9.63 -5.76
N HIS A 102 -21.50 -9.32 -5.60
CA HIS A 102 -21.05 -8.21 -4.76
C HIS A 102 -21.25 -6.83 -5.41
N TYR A 103 -20.98 -6.70 -6.71
CA TYR A 103 -20.86 -5.40 -7.40
C TYR A 103 -21.91 -5.16 -8.49
N GLY A 104 -22.84 -6.10 -8.68
CA GLY A 104 -23.87 -6.03 -9.71
C GLY A 104 -23.38 -6.46 -11.10
N LYS A 105 -24.34 -6.60 -12.03
CA LYS A 105 -24.11 -7.16 -13.38
C LYS A 105 -23.12 -6.36 -14.21
N GLU A 106 -23.06 -5.05 -14.02
CA GLU A 106 -22.17 -4.16 -14.74
C GLU A 106 -20.71 -4.25 -14.26
N ARG A 107 -20.47 -4.86 -13.10
CA ARG A 107 -19.14 -4.95 -12.45
C ARG A 107 -18.48 -3.58 -12.30
N LYS A 108 -19.27 -2.52 -12.18
CA LYS A 108 -18.81 -1.15 -11.98
C LYS A 108 -18.70 -0.89 -10.48
N TRP A 109 -17.54 -0.40 -10.06
CA TRP A 109 -17.37 -0.07 -8.65
C TRP A 109 -18.04 1.27 -8.32
N LYS A 110 -18.97 1.25 -7.36
CA LYS A 110 -19.84 2.39 -7.01
C LYS A 110 -19.11 3.67 -6.60
N HIS A 111 -17.89 3.56 -6.07
CA HIS A 111 -17.10 4.71 -5.62
C HIS A 111 -16.12 5.22 -6.69
N PHE A 112 -16.11 4.64 -7.90
CA PHE A 112 -15.14 4.99 -8.94
C PHE A 112 -15.13 6.49 -9.29
N ASN A 113 -16.32 7.10 -9.43
CA ASN A 113 -16.44 8.52 -9.75
C ASN A 113 -15.89 9.43 -8.63
N ASN A 114 -15.80 8.92 -7.40
CA ASN A 114 -15.25 9.65 -6.26
C ASN A 114 -13.72 9.54 -6.18
N LEU A 115 -13.07 8.73 -7.03
CA LEU A 115 -11.62 8.61 -7.06
C LEU A 115 -10.95 9.90 -7.52
N ASN A 116 -11.56 10.71 -8.39
CA ASN A 116 -10.89 11.89 -8.97
C ASN A 116 -10.45 12.98 -7.97
N GLY A 117 -10.71 12.82 -6.67
CA GLY A 117 -10.20 13.66 -5.58
C GLY A 117 -9.04 13.08 -4.75
N THR A 118 -8.35 12.01 -5.21
CA THR A 118 -7.42 11.12 -4.45
C THR A 118 -6.22 11.75 -3.71
N PHE A 119 -6.08 13.07 -3.59
CA PHE A 119 -5.17 13.63 -2.57
C PHE A 119 -5.79 13.62 -1.17
N THR A 120 -7.11 13.44 -1.06
CA THR A 120 -7.83 13.50 0.22
C THR A 120 -8.03 12.13 0.89
N SER A 121 -8.07 11.01 0.17
CA SER A 121 -8.42 9.69 0.75
C SER A 121 -7.34 9.10 1.67
N ASN A 122 -6.06 9.22 1.30
CA ASN A 122 -4.96 8.69 2.13
C ASN A 122 -4.74 9.52 3.40
N LEU A 123 -4.93 10.84 3.32
CA LEU A 123 -4.85 11.74 4.49
C LEU A 123 -6.06 11.56 5.42
N VAL A 124 -7.27 11.38 4.87
CA VAL A 124 -8.48 11.09 5.65
C VAL A 124 -8.39 9.73 6.35
N PHE A 125 -7.72 8.73 5.77
CA PHE A 125 -7.52 7.43 6.42
C PHE A 125 -6.67 7.52 7.71
N MET A 126 -5.71 8.45 7.75
CA MET A 126 -4.87 8.69 8.92
C MET A 126 -5.66 9.31 10.11
N PHE A 127 -6.84 9.91 9.84
CA PHE A 127 -7.60 10.67 10.83
C PHE A 127 -9.08 10.26 11.00
N TYR A 128 -9.66 9.44 10.12
CA TYR A 128 -11.09 9.12 10.15
C TYR A 128 -11.42 7.64 9.94
N PRO A 129 -12.11 7.00 10.90
CA PRO A 129 -12.60 5.62 10.78
C PRO A 129 -13.81 5.47 9.84
N LEU A 130 -14.05 6.45 8.96
CA LEU A 130 -15.19 6.53 8.04
C LEU A 130 -14.79 6.36 6.56
N ALA A 131 -13.51 6.12 6.27
CA ALA A 131 -13.01 5.93 4.89
C ALA A 131 -13.53 4.63 4.26
N LYS A 132 -14.36 4.72 3.21
CA LYS A 132 -15.06 3.57 2.59
C LYS A 132 -14.13 2.64 1.81
N TYR A 133 -12.98 3.15 1.39
CA TYR A 133 -11.99 2.40 0.66
C TYR A 133 -10.58 2.95 0.92
N TYR A 134 -9.56 2.16 0.57
CA TYR A 134 -8.16 2.56 0.58
C TYR A 134 -7.53 2.26 -0.79
N PHE A 135 -6.67 3.15 -1.28
CA PHE A 135 -6.04 3.01 -2.59
C PHE A 135 -4.53 2.79 -2.42
N TYR A 136 -4.03 1.64 -2.87
CA TYR A 136 -2.62 1.30 -2.83
C TYR A 136 -1.89 1.92 -4.03
N ASP A 137 -1.51 3.19 -3.92
CA ASP A 137 -0.77 3.93 -4.96
C ASP A 137 0.72 4.06 -4.68
N ASN A 138 1.18 3.69 -3.49
CA ASN A 138 2.58 3.72 -3.12
C ASN A 138 3.18 2.30 -3.17
N TYR A 139 4.51 2.23 -3.23
CA TYR A 139 5.22 0.96 -3.04
C TYR A 139 5.43 0.65 -1.55
N PHE A 140 5.37 1.68 -0.72
CA PHE A 140 5.47 1.58 0.73
C PHE A 140 4.24 0.89 1.33
N ASP A 141 3.04 1.32 1.00
CA ASP A 141 1.81 0.72 1.55
C ASP A 141 1.44 -0.63 0.93
N LEU A 142 2.00 -0.97 -0.22
CA LEU A 142 1.67 -2.14 -1.01
C LEU A 142 1.69 -3.48 -0.25
N PRO A 143 2.68 -3.78 0.62
CA PRO A 143 2.69 -5.01 1.42
C PRO A 143 1.50 -5.11 2.40
N GLY A 144 0.88 -3.97 2.73
CA GLY A 144 -0.35 -3.89 3.50
C GLY A 144 -1.53 -4.60 2.82
N ALA A 145 -1.58 -4.64 1.49
CA ALA A 145 -2.62 -5.34 0.74
C ALA A 145 -2.56 -6.85 0.98
N LEU A 146 -1.36 -7.43 0.90
CA LEU A 146 -1.15 -8.85 1.21
C LEU A 146 -1.42 -9.13 2.69
N LEU A 147 -0.96 -8.26 3.60
CA LEU A 147 -1.23 -8.42 5.03
C LEU A 147 -2.73 -8.43 5.33
N PHE A 148 -3.48 -7.50 4.74
CA PHE A 148 -4.94 -7.48 4.83
C PHE A 148 -5.53 -8.80 4.32
N ALA A 149 -5.12 -9.24 3.14
CA ALA A 149 -5.63 -10.48 2.54
C ALA A 149 -5.42 -11.70 3.46
N ARG A 150 -4.23 -11.82 4.06
CA ARG A 150 -3.88 -12.90 5.00
C ARG A 150 -4.67 -12.83 6.30
N VAL A 151 -4.88 -11.63 6.84
CA VAL A 151 -5.72 -11.44 8.02
C VAL A 151 -7.15 -11.91 7.73
N VAL A 152 -7.70 -11.56 6.57
CA VAL A 152 -9.03 -12.03 6.16
C VAL A 152 -9.08 -13.55 6.03
N ASP A 153 -8.07 -14.19 5.42
CA ASP A 153 -8.01 -15.66 5.33
C ASP A 153 -8.04 -16.33 6.73
N LEU A 154 -7.28 -15.78 7.69
CA LEU A 154 -7.21 -16.31 9.05
C LEU A 154 -8.53 -16.13 9.80
N LEU A 155 -9.16 -14.97 9.66
CA LEU A 155 -10.47 -14.73 10.25
C LEU A 155 -11.52 -15.68 9.68
N GLN A 156 -11.50 -15.94 8.37
CA GLN A 156 -12.39 -16.91 7.75
C GLN A 156 -12.18 -18.33 8.29
N LYS A 157 -10.94 -18.76 8.53
CA LYS A 157 -10.65 -20.07 9.15
C LYS A 157 -11.28 -20.20 10.54
N VAL A 158 -11.09 -19.19 11.40
CA VAL A 158 -11.66 -19.20 12.76
C VAL A 158 -13.19 -19.29 12.71
N ILE A 159 -13.80 -18.61 11.77
CA ILE A 159 -15.25 -18.56 11.60
C ILE A 159 -15.83 -19.89 11.12
N ILE A 160 -15.17 -20.55 10.16
CA ILE A 160 -15.55 -21.89 9.71
C ILE A 160 -15.53 -22.88 10.89
N ILE A 161 -14.54 -22.75 11.79
CA ILE A 161 -14.42 -23.59 12.98
C ILE A 161 -15.51 -23.26 14.02
N GLN A 162 -15.93 -21.99 14.14
CA GLN A 162 -16.90 -21.54 15.13
C GLN A 162 -18.37 -21.45 14.63
N HIS A 163 -18.66 -21.84 13.38
CA HIS A 163 -19.99 -21.74 12.77
C HIS A 163 -20.68 -20.36 12.89
N THR A 164 -19.90 -19.29 12.92
CA THR A 164 -20.42 -17.91 12.96
C THR A 164 -20.44 -17.29 11.56
N SER A 165 -21.15 -16.17 11.37
CA SER A 165 -21.08 -15.37 10.15
C SER A 165 -20.09 -14.20 10.36
N ILE A 166 -19.36 -13.79 9.31
CA ILE A 166 -18.56 -12.57 9.36
C ILE A 166 -19.53 -11.40 9.54
N THR A 167 -19.54 -10.82 10.74
CA THR A 167 -20.32 -9.61 10.99
C THR A 167 -19.57 -8.39 10.49
N PRO A 168 -20.26 -7.30 10.07
CA PRO A 168 -19.63 -6.03 9.70
C PRO A 168 -18.74 -5.44 10.82
N ILE A 169 -18.91 -5.88 12.08
CA ILE A 169 -18.10 -5.51 13.25
C ILE A 169 -16.64 -5.97 13.09
N CYS A 170 -16.39 -7.11 12.45
CA CYS A 170 -15.04 -7.62 12.22
C CYS A 170 -14.29 -6.73 11.20
N PHE A 171 -14.98 -6.28 10.16
CA PHE A 171 -14.44 -5.35 9.17
C PHE A 171 -14.27 -3.93 9.69
N ILE A 172 -15.16 -3.45 10.57
CA ILE A 172 -14.98 -2.18 11.28
C ILE A 172 -13.71 -2.25 12.15
N SER A 173 -13.51 -3.34 12.89
CA SER A 173 -12.30 -3.55 13.69
C SER A 173 -11.04 -3.61 12.82
N LEU A 174 -11.10 -4.26 11.64
CA LEU A 174 -10.03 -4.22 10.65
C LEU A 174 -9.76 -2.81 10.13
N ARG A 175 -10.81 -2.02 9.88
CA ARG A 175 -10.67 -0.63 9.39
C ARG A 175 -9.93 0.25 10.39
N TYR A 176 -10.29 0.19 11.68
CA TYR A 176 -9.56 0.89 12.75
C TYR A 176 -8.13 0.40 12.88
N PHE A 177 -7.95 -0.91 12.78
CA PHE A 177 -6.64 -1.56 12.90
C PHE A 177 -5.70 -1.19 11.76
N PHE A 178 -6.18 -1.22 10.50
CA PHE A 178 -5.39 -0.80 9.35
C PHE A 178 -5.18 0.72 9.35
N GLY A 179 -6.17 1.54 9.74
CA GLY A 179 -5.97 2.99 10.01
C GLY A 179 -4.82 3.27 10.96
N PHE A 180 -4.80 2.54 12.07
CA PHE A 180 -3.75 2.62 13.07
C PHE A 180 -2.41 2.08 12.56
N ILE A 181 -2.38 0.95 11.85
CA ILE A 181 -1.17 0.42 11.22
C ILE A 181 -0.62 1.43 10.22
N PHE A 182 -1.43 2.03 9.35
CA PHE A 182 -0.97 3.01 8.37
C PHE A 182 -0.43 4.31 9.03
N GLY A 183 -0.96 4.71 10.19
CA GLY A 183 -0.38 5.77 11.01
C GLY A 183 0.90 5.35 11.76
N LEU A 184 0.99 4.09 12.21
CA LEU A 184 2.20 3.53 12.82
C LEU A 184 3.29 3.34 11.78
N VAL A 185 2.91 2.93 10.57
CA VAL A 185 3.70 2.83 9.35
C VAL A 185 4.38 4.17 9.16
N THR A 186 3.72 5.33 9.15
CA THR A 186 4.42 6.61 8.98
C THR A 186 5.53 6.88 10.02
N THR A 187 5.33 6.48 11.27
CA THR A 187 6.29 6.73 12.37
C THR A 187 7.41 5.70 12.42
N VAL A 188 7.07 4.40 12.35
CA VAL A 188 8.00 3.27 12.33
C VAL A 188 8.72 3.20 10.99
N TYR A 189 8.08 3.59 9.88
CA TYR A 189 8.71 3.70 8.56
C TYR A 189 9.87 4.64 8.59
N HIS A 190 9.82 5.76 9.31
CA HIS A 190 10.98 6.65 9.31
C HIS A 190 12.23 5.99 9.93
N LEU A 191 12.06 5.08 10.89
CA LEU A 191 13.16 4.24 11.41
C LEU A 191 13.50 3.07 10.48
N LEU A 192 12.48 2.41 9.92
CA LEU A 192 12.65 1.27 9.03
C LEU A 192 13.32 1.69 7.72
N ILE A 193 12.89 2.81 7.12
CA ILE A 193 13.47 3.45 5.93
C ILE A 193 14.92 3.84 6.20
N LYS A 194 15.28 4.40 7.36
CA LYS A 194 16.70 4.65 7.69
C LYS A 194 17.54 3.36 7.63
N THR A 195 16.95 2.23 8.02
CA THR A 195 17.58 0.91 7.96
C THR A 195 17.62 0.37 6.52
N ILE A 196 16.51 0.44 5.78
CA ILE A 196 16.37 0.04 4.37
C ILE A 196 17.32 0.84 3.48
N ILE A 197 17.38 2.16 3.67
CA ILE A 197 18.24 3.08 2.94
C ILE A 197 19.72 2.70 3.09
N SER A 198 20.12 2.30 4.30
CA SER A 198 21.52 1.91 4.55
C SER A 198 21.92 0.60 3.85
N LEU A 199 20.94 -0.23 3.45
CA LEU A 199 21.17 -1.60 2.96
C LEU A 199 20.76 -1.83 1.50
N GLN A 200 19.81 -1.05 0.94
CA GLN A 200 19.08 -1.44 -0.28
C GLN A 200 18.87 -0.34 -1.32
N VAL A 201 19.58 0.79 -1.20
CA VAL A 201 19.57 1.81 -2.25
C VAL A 201 20.39 1.31 -3.44
N LEU A 202 19.72 1.14 -4.57
CA LEU A 202 20.35 0.89 -5.86
C LEU A 202 21.22 2.08 -6.23
N GLN A 203 22.54 1.89 -6.19
CA GLN A 203 23.48 2.90 -6.69
C GLN A 203 23.47 2.89 -8.22
N CYS A 204 22.98 3.98 -8.82
CA CYS A 204 23.16 4.21 -10.25
C CYS A 204 24.61 4.64 -10.51
N ARG A 205 25.41 3.78 -11.15
CA ARG A 205 26.75 4.12 -11.66
C ARG A 205 26.70 4.20 -13.18
N SER A 206 26.18 5.30 -13.72
CA SER A 206 26.26 5.55 -15.16
C SER A 206 27.69 5.99 -15.54
N PRO A 207 28.38 5.29 -16.45
CA PRO A 207 29.74 5.67 -16.87
C PRO A 207 29.77 6.99 -17.67
N LYS A 208 28.62 7.48 -18.17
CA LYS A 208 28.54 8.74 -18.94
C LYS A 208 28.53 10.01 -18.07
N TYR A 209 28.28 9.90 -16.77
CA TYR A 209 28.12 11.04 -15.85
C TYR A 209 29.01 10.92 -14.61
N GLN A 210 30.29 10.57 -14.78
CA GLN A 210 31.26 10.52 -13.68
C GLN A 210 31.76 11.90 -13.20
N LYS A 211 31.44 13.00 -13.91
CA LYS A 211 31.90 14.37 -13.55
C LYS A 211 30.93 15.18 -12.68
N GLY A 212 29.81 14.60 -12.25
CA GLY A 212 28.85 15.26 -11.36
C GLY A 212 28.32 14.26 -10.35
N LEU A 213 29.20 13.75 -9.50
CA LEU A 213 28.84 12.81 -8.45
C LEU A 213 28.04 13.57 -7.37
N PHE A 214 26.72 13.68 -7.54
CA PHE A 214 25.81 13.93 -6.42
C PHE A 214 25.81 12.69 -5.54
N VAL A 215 26.88 12.53 -4.74
CA VAL A 215 26.80 11.73 -3.52
C VAL A 215 25.91 12.52 -2.59
N VAL A 216 24.60 12.30 -2.68
CA VAL A 216 23.71 12.69 -1.60
C VAL A 216 24.10 11.78 -0.43
N LYS A 217 25.02 12.25 0.39
CA LYS A 217 25.22 11.70 1.74
C LYS A 217 23.88 11.92 2.43
N LEU A 218 23.10 10.86 2.58
CA LEU A 218 21.79 10.90 3.23
C LEU A 218 21.82 11.56 4.62
N SER A 219 22.97 11.58 5.27
CA SER A 219 23.21 12.34 6.51
C SER A 219 23.07 13.86 6.38
N GLN A 220 23.22 14.44 5.18
CA GLN A 220 23.14 15.89 4.95
C GLN A 220 21.73 16.37 4.58
N MET A 221 20.85 15.49 4.09
CA MET A 221 19.47 15.86 3.71
C MET A 221 18.55 16.10 4.93
N LEU A 222 18.81 15.44 6.06
CA LEU A 222 18.10 15.69 7.32
C LEU A 222 18.36 17.09 7.93
N CYS A 223 19.35 17.84 7.41
CA CYS A 223 19.68 19.19 7.91
C CYS A 223 18.95 20.33 7.20
N ILE A 224 18.23 20.10 6.10
CA ILE A 224 17.65 21.21 5.32
C ILE A 224 16.36 21.76 5.94
N ASN A 225 15.69 21.01 6.82
CA ASN A 225 14.37 21.40 7.36
C ASN A 225 14.40 22.14 8.71
N THR A 226 15.55 22.65 9.16
CA THR A 226 15.66 23.40 10.45
C THR A 226 16.12 24.85 10.35
N ARG A 227 16.32 25.41 9.14
CA ARG A 227 16.51 26.86 9.00
C ARG A 227 15.25 27.52 8.47
N ARG A 228 14.31 27.74 9.40
CA ARG A 228 13.32 28.82 9.29
C ARG A 228 14.09 30.15 9.30
N THR A 229 13.84 30.98 8.30
CA THR A 229 13.89 32.45 8.43
C THR A 229 12.46 32.94 8.59
#